data_AF-A0A381W2R1-F1
#
_entry.id   AF-A0A381W2R1-F1
#
_cell.length_a   1.000
_cell.length_b   1.000
_cell.length_c   1.000
_cell.angle_alpha   90.00
_cell.angle_beta   90.00
_cell.angle_gamma   90.00
#
_symmetry.space_group_name_H-M   'P 1'
#
loop_
_entity.id
_entity.type
_entity.pdbx_description
1 polymer ?
#
loop_
_entity_poly.entity_id
_entity_poly.type
_entity_poly.pdbx_seq_one_letter_code
_entity_poly.pdbx_strand_id
1 'polypeptide(L)'
;MGFKEIYLLSMDHNYICNNESNYRFYQNGIHQNNEVERTIKGASRTKHLSFGEYKIFHQYELLSNNSHTNIYNSSINSLLDVFKYVKFNESIMN
;
A
#
# COMPACT_ATOMS: atom_id res chain seq x y z
N MET A 1 3.14 -16.65 -10.72
CA MET A 1 2.18 -17.42 -9.89
C MET A 1 0.80 -17.58 -10.54
N GLY A 2 0.46 -16.89 -11.63
CA GLY A 2 -0.70 -17.26 -12.48
C GLY A 2 -2.09 -16.95 -11.90
N PHE A 3 -2.19 -16.09 -10.89
CA PHE A 3 -3.47 -15.71 -10.30
C PHE A 3 -4.34 -14.95 -11.31
N LYS A 4 -5.61 -15.31 -11.39
CA LYS A 4 -6.60 -14.61 -12.23
C LYS A 4 -7.09 -13.32 -11.57
N GLU A 5 -7.20 -13.32 -10.25
CA GLU A 5 -7.75 -12.23 -9.46
C GLU A 5 -6.90 -12.02 -8.19
N ILE A 6 -6.67 -10.76 -7.83
CA ILE A 6 -5.96 -10.34 -6.63
C ILE A 6 -6.81 -9.31 -5.90
N TYR A 7 -7.02 -9.52 -4.61
CA TYR A 7 -7.76 -8.61 -3.74
C TYR A 7 -6.79 -7.99 -2.73
N LEU A 8 -6.65 -6.67 -2.79
CA LEU A 8 -5.75 -5.91 -1.92
C LEU A 8 -6.51 -5.41 -0.69
N LEU A 9 -6.03 -5.79 0.49
CA LEU A 9 -6.56 -5.36 1.78
C LEU A 9 -5.48 -4.59 2.55
N SER A 10 -5.83 -3.43 3.11
CA SER A 10 -5.00 -2.64 4.03
C SER A 10 -3.59 -2.33 3.53
N MET A 11 -3.43 -2.07 2.22
CA MET A 11 -2.18 -1.54 1.67
C MET A 11 -2.16 -0.01 1.83
N ASP A 12 -2.13 0.46 3.07
CA ASP A 12 -2.01 1.89 3.33
C ASP A 12 -0.54 2.28 3.32
N HIS A 13 -0.19 3.23 2.45
CA HIS A 13 1.18 3.71 2.33
C HIS A 13 1.48 4.69 3.45
N ASN A 14 2.37 4.26 4.35
CA ASN A 14 2.89 5.06 5.48
C ASN A 14 3.43 6.43 5.05
N TYR A 15 3.78 6.59 3.77
CA TYR A 15 4.31 7.81 3.19
C TYR A 15 3.32 8.99 3.25
N ILE A 16 2.01 8.73 3.15
CA ILE A 16 0.95 9.74 2.98
C ILE A 16 0.35 10.18 4.33
N CYS A 17 0.62 9.42 5.39
CA CYS A 17 0.18 9.79 6.72
C CYS A 17 1.03 10.96 7.26
N ASN A 18 0.40 11.98 7.83
CA ASN A 18 1.11 13.11 8.45
C ASN A 18 1.53 12.85 9.90
N ASN A 19 0.98 11.81 10.54
CA ASN A 19 1.28 11.46 11.93
C ASN A 19 1.85 10.04 12.03
N GLU A 20 3.12 9.93 12.40
CA GLU A 20 3.84 8.64 12.53
C GLU A 20 3.15 7.62 13.41
N SER A 21 2.51 8.08 14.50
CA SER A 21 1.80 7.19 15.42
C SER A 21 0.62 6.46 14.76
N ASN A 22 0.15 6.99 13.62
CA ASN A 22 -0.93 6.42 12.80
C ASN A 22 -0.41 5.67 11.57
N TYR A 23 0.91 5.60 11.33
CA TYR A 23 1.47 4.94 10.13
C TYR A 23 1.23 3.44 10.15
N ARG A 24 1.14 2.86 11.34
CA ARG A 24 1.28 1.41 11.50
C ARG A 24 0.12 0.88 12.30
N PHE A 25 -0.38 -0.26 11.85
CA PHE A 25 -1.37 -1.04 12.59
C PHE A 25 -0.81 -1.52 13.94
N TYR A 26 0.48 -1.90 13.98
CA TYR A 26 1.17 -2.34 15.19
C TYR A 26 2.03 -1.22 15.78
N GLN A 27 1.91 -0.99 17.08
CA GLN A 27 2.63 0.08 17.79
C GLN A 27 4.07 -0.30 18.18
N ASN A 28 4.34 -1.59 18.44
CA ASN A 28 5.62 -2.05 18.99
C ASN A 28 6.21 -3.22 18.18
N GLY A 29 6.51 -3.00 16.90
CA GLY A 29 7.13 -4.02 16.05
C GLY A 29 8.66 -4.03 16.18
N ILE A 30 9.28 -5.21 16.33
CA ILE A 30 10.76 -5.36 16.38
C ILE A 30 11.42 -4.69 15.15
N HIS A 31 10.79 -4.81 13.98
CA HIS A 31 11.29 -4.22 12.74
C HIS A 31 11.20 -2.70 12.65
N GLN A 32 10.43 -2.05 13.54
CA GLN A 32 10.24 -0.60 13.55
C GLN A 32 11.38 0.12 14.27
N ASN A 33 12.17 -0.62 15.06
CA ASN A 33 13.30 -0.04 15.78
C ASN A 33 14.32 0.54 14.79
N ASN A 34 14.68 1.82 14.98
CA ASN A 34 15.59 2.60 14.12
C ASN A 34 15.29 2.49 12.61
N GLU A 35 14.04 2.24 12.22
CA GLU A 35 13.66 2.04 10.82
C GLU A 35 13.90 3.30 9.97
N VAL A 36 13.54 4.46 10.51
CA VAL A 36 13.68 5.76 9.83
C VAL A 36 15.14 6.04 9.51
N GLU A 37 16.04 5.81 10.48
CA GLU A 37 17.49 6.02 10.31
C GLU A 37 18.08 5.05 9.28
N ARG A 38 17.72 3.76 9.35
CA ARG A 38 18.16 2.74 8.39
C ARG A 38 17.70 3.03 6.96
N THR A 39 16.50 3.59 6.81
CA THR A 39 15.86 3.84 5.52
C THR A 39 16.36 5.13 4.88
N ILE A 40 16.52 6.19 5.66
CA ILE A 40 16.81 7.54 5.15
C ILE A 40 18.31 7.83 5.12
N LYS A 41 19.12 7.21 6.00
CA LYS A 41 20.59 7.34 6.03
C LYS A 41 21.10 8.79 5.93
N GLY A 42 20.44 9.71 6.65
CA GLY A 42 20.78 11.14 6.66
C GLY A 42 20.24 11.97 5.49
N ALA A 43 19.48 11.37 4.56
CA ALA A 43 18.79 12.11 3.50
C ALA A 43 17.57 12.91 4.03
N SER A 44 17.00 13.78 3.18
CA SER A 44 15.75 14.46 3.49
C SER A 44 14.59 13.46 3.55
N ARG A 45 13.89 13.45 4.68
CA ARG A 45 12.72 12.59 4.88
C ARG A 45 11.59 12.91 3.92
N THR A 46 11.20 14.18 3.80
CA THR A 46 10.12 14.60 2.88
C THR A 46 10.42 14.14 1.47
N LYS A 47 11.65 14.35 0.99
CA LYS A 47 12.08 13.87 -0.33
C LYS A 47 11.93 12.35 -0.44
N HIS A 48 12.40 11.60 0.55
CA HIS A 48 12.29 10.14 0.55
C HIS A 48 10.82 9.68 0.47
N LEU A 49 9.94 10.27 1.29
CA LEU A 49 8.53 9.88 1.31
C LEU A 49 7.83 10.18 -0.02
N SER A 50 7.99 11.40 -0.55
CA SER A 50 7.38 11.78 -1.83
C SER A 50 7.85 10.93 -3.01
N PHE A 51 9.13 10.54 -3.04
CA PHE A 51 9.64 9.61 -4.06
C PHE A 51 9.08 8.19 -3.87
N GLY A 52 8.86 7.76 -2.63
CA GLY A 52 8.23 6.49 -2.30
C GLY A 52 6.80 6.40 -2.85
N GLU A 53 5.99 7.42 -2.56
CA GLU A 53 4.60 7.53 -3.05
C GLU A 53 4.53 7.44 -4.56
N TYR A 54 5.32 8.28 -5.25
CA TYR A 54 5.34 8.31 -6.71
C TYR A 54 5.66 6.94 -7.30
N LYS A 55 6.69 6.26 -6.77
CA LYS A 55 7.08 4.93 -7.26
C LYS A 55 5.98 3.90 -7.10
N ILE A 56 5.27 3.93 -5.96
CA ILE A 56 4.24 2.94 -5.69
C ILE A 56 3.02 3.16 -6.59
N PHE A 57 2.51 4.38 -6.71
CA PHE A 57 1.38 4.66 -7.59
C PHE A 57 1.71 4.41 -9.05
N HIS A 58 2.92 4.76 -9.48
CA HIS A 58 3.37 4.43 -10.83
C HIS A 58 3.41 2.92 -11.08
N GLN A 59 3.84 2.11 -10.10
CA GLN A 59 3.80 0.66 -10.22
C GLN A 59 2.36 0.12 -10.28
N TYR A 60 1.44 0.67 -9.49
CA TYR A 60 0.03 0.28 -9.55
C TYR A 60 -0.62 0.60 -10.90
N GLU A 61 -0.32 1.77 -11.47
CA GLU A 61 -0.78 2.15 -12.80
C GLU A 61 -0.24 1.19 -13.87
N LEU A 62 1.06 0.86 -13.82
CA LEU A 62 1.66 -0.13 -14.73
C LEU A 62 1.00 -1.50 -14.61
N LEU A 63 0.73 -1.96 -13.38
CA LEU A 63 0.03 -3.22 -13.13
C LEU A 63 -1.40 -3.18 -13.67
N SER A 64 -2.15 -2.10 -13.41
CA SER A 64 -3.52 -1.95 -13.90
C SER A 64 -3.59 -1.97 -15.42
N ASN A 65 -2.62 -1.38 -16.11
CA ASN A 65 -2.63 -1.23 -17.56
C ASN A 65 -2.09 -2.45 -18.32
N ASN A 66 -1.21 -3.26 -17.71
CA ASN A 66 -0.46 -4.30 -18.41
C ASN A 66 -0.67 -5.71 -17.86
N SER A 67 -1.51 -5.86 -16.83
CA SER A 67 -1.78 -7.15 -16.21
C SER A 67 -3.00 -7.83 -16.86
N HIS A 68 -2.86 -9.11 -17.18
CA HIS A 68 -4.01 -9.98 -17.49
C HIS A 68 -4.74 -10.45 -16.22
N THR A 69 -4.16 -10.20 -15.05
CA THR A 69 -4.76 -10.45 -13.73
C THR A 69 -5.60 -9.26 -13.32
N ASN A 70 -6.84 -9.51 -12.90
CA ASN A 70 -7.70 -8.48 -12.33
C ASN A 70 -7.25 -8.15 -10.91
N ILE A 71 -7.08 -6.87 -10.60
CA ILE A 71 -6.68 -6.40 -9.28
C ILE A 71 -7.79 -5.53 -8.71
N TYR A 72 -8.19 -5.82 -7.47
CA TYR A 72 -9.29 -5.16 -6.78
C TYR A 72 -8.84 -4.59 -5.43
N ASN A 73 -9.43 -3.46 -5.05
CA ASN A 73 -9.31 -2.90 -3.71
C ASN A 73 -10.45 -3.43 -2.83
N SER A 74 -10.16 -3.98 -1.65
CA SER A 74 -11.18 -4.40 -0.68
C SER A 74 -11.23 -3.52 0.59
N SER A 75 -10.51 -2.38 0.58
CA SER A 75 -10.42 -1.42 1.68
C SER A 75 -11.02 -0.07 1.29
N ILE A 76 -12.19 0.26 1.83
CA ILE A 76 -12.95 1.45 1.41
C ILE A 76 -12.25 2.78 1.73
N ASN A 77 -11.42 2.81 2.77
CA ASN A 77 -10.70 4.00 3.22
C ASN A 77 -9.22 3.97 2.83
N SER A 78 -8.80 3.05 1.95
CA SER A 78 -7.41 3.00 1.50
C SER A 78 -7.15 3.94 0.33
N LEU A 79 -5.87 4.17 0.07
CA LEU A 79 -5.40 4.98 -1.06
C LEU A 79 -5.32 4.17 -2.36
N LEU A 80 -6.00 3.02 -2.42
CA LEU A 80 -5.98 2.11 -3.57
C LEU A 80 -7.17 2.36 -4.52
N ASP A 81 -7.59 3.61 -4.67
CA ASP A 81 -8.67 4.01 -5.59
C ASP A 81 -8.28 3.83 -7.07
N VAL A 82 -6.99 3.67 -7.36
CA VAL A 82 -6.47 3.22 -8.66
C VAL A 82 -6.98 1.84 -9.07
N PHE A 83 -7.44 1.01 -8.13
CA PHE A 83 -8.08 -0.28 -8.41
C PHE A 83 -9.57 -0.24 -8.08
N LYS A 84 -10.37 -1.01 -8.84
CA LYS A 84 -11.82 -1.08 -8.60
C LYS A 84 -12.10 -1.62 -7.19
N TYR A 85 -12.87 -0.85 -6.41
CA TYR A 85 -13.34 -1.30 -5.10
C TYR A 85 -14.35 -2.43 -5.23
N VAL A 86 -14.16 -3.49 -4.45
CA VAL A 86 -15.07 -4.63 -4.33
C VAL A 86 -15.28 -4.93 -2.85
N LYS A 87 -16.53 -4.87 -2.42
CA LYS A 87 -16.91 -5.34 -1.08
C LYS A 87 -16.87 -6.86 -1.09
N PHE A 88 -16.12 -7.46 -0.15
CA PHE A 88 -16.26 -8.88 0.13
C PHE A 88 -17.68 -9.12 0.67
N ASN A 89 -18.56 -9.67 -0.16
CA ASN A 89 -19.81 -10.25 0.31
C ASN A 89 -19.50 -11.69 0.73
N GLU A 90 -20.00 -12.11 1.90
CA GLU A 90 -19.81 -13.47 2.45
C GLU A 90 -20.24 -14.59 1.49
N SER A 91 -21.03 -14.28 0.44
CA SER A 91 -21.53 -15.26 -0.52
C SER A 91 -20.50 -15.82 -1.51
N ILE A 92 -19.24 -15.35 -1.51
CA ILE A 92 -18.18 -15.85 -2.41
C ILE A 92 -17.47 -17.09 -1.82
N MET A 93 -17.77 -17.45 -0.56
CA MET A 93 -17.27 -18.69 0.06
C MET A 93 -18.20 -19.91 -0.12
N ASN A 94 -19.18 -19.85 -1.03
CA ASN A 94 -20.05 -20.97 -1.39
C ASN A 94 -19.72 -21.53 -2.77
#